data_AF-A0A069D033-F1
#
_entry.id   AF-A0A069D033-F1
#
_cell.length_a   1.000
_cell.length_b   1.000
_cell.length_c   1.000
_cell.angle_alpha   90.00
_cell.angle_beta   90.00
_cell.angle_gamma   90.00
#
_symmetry.space_group_name_H-M   'P 1'
#
loop_
_entity.id
_entity.type
_entity.pdbx_description
1 polymer ?
#
loop_
_entity_poly.entity_id
_entity_poly.type
_entity_poly.pdbx_seq_one_letter_code
_entity_poly.pdbx_strand_id
1 'polypeptide(L)'
;MWKQPWGYKEGYVICGGLFLTGLSLQAAVGGFHLETLAYPINLLAAVVFFLLLLLLHFFRRKFAALRWLSSYQAAISSISSLALLTLVMGLVKQLPGYMHEGDAWPGFAQMLSNWAFAFLFVWFIAVLGMTVFLRLFSAQWKDIPFVLNHLGLLIALTGAVLGSADIQQLEMNTLVGRPQWMATNERGDVLELPLAIELHEFSIEEYPPKLMLIDNETGDMLPKGKPDHFW
;
A
#
# COMPACT_ATOMS: atom_id res chain seq x y z
N MET A 1 -25.32 -21.44 -4.72
CA MET A 1 -24.39 -20.65 -3.88
C MET A 1 -25.08 -19.40 -3.35
N TRP A 2 -25.75 -18.60 -4.17
CA TRP A 2 -26.41 -17.34 -3.75
C TRP A 2 -27.69 -17.46 -2.87
N LYS A 3 -27.75 -18.41 -1.94
CA LYS A 3 -28.82 -18.48 -0.94
C LYS A 3 -28.45 -17.64 0.27
N GLN A 4 -29.39 -16.87 0.79
CA GLN A 4 -29.18 -16.06 1.99
C GLN A 4 -29.14 -16.94 3.26
N PRO A 5 -28.36 -16.58 4.29
CA PRO A 5 -27.38 -15.48 4.30
C PRO A 5 -26.12 -15.84 3.51
N TRP A 6 -25.54 -14.86 2.80
CA TRP A 6 -24.23 -15.03 2.18
C TRP A 6 -23.15 -15.25 3.25
N GLY A 7 -22.10 -15.99 2.92
CA GLY A 7 -21.00 -16.34 3.81
C GLY A 7 -19.64 -16.22 3.13
N TYR A 8 -18.67 -17.02 3.60
CA TYR A 8 -17.29 -16.98 3.10
C TYR A 8 -17.15 -17.37 1.63
N LYS A 9 -17.94 -18.34 1.17
CA LYS A 9 -17.87 -18.82 -0.22
C LYS A 9 -18.20 -17.70 -1.18
N GLU A 10 -19.25 -16.94 -0.91
CA GLU A 10 -19.68 -15.79 -1.69
C GLU A 10 -18.60 -14.71 -1.68
N GLY A 11 -17.98 -14.44 -0.53
CA GLY A 11 -16.89 -13.46 -0.42
C GLY A 11 -15.66 -13.80 -1.24
N TYR A 12 -15.18 -15.05 -1.19
CA TYR A 12 -14.05 -15.48 -2.00
C TYR A 12 -14.38 -15.55 -3.50
N VAL A 13 -15.62 -15.87 -3.86
CA VAL A 13 -16.07 -15.82 -5.26
C VAL A 13 -16.09 -14.39 -5.79
N ILE A 14 -16.54 -13.42 -4.98
CA ILE A 14 -16.49 -11.99 -5.36
C ILE A 14 -15.03 -11.55 -5.52
N CYS A 15 -14.16 -11.86 -4.56
CA CYS A 15 -12.75 -11.47 -4.62
C CYS A 15 -12.03 -12.12 -5.82
N GLY A 16 -12.26 -13.41 -6.06
CA GLY A 16 -11.73 -14.11 -7.23
C GLY A 16 -12.27 -13.56 -8.54
N GLY A 17 -13.56 -13.20 -8.59
CA GLY A 17 -14.16 -12.52 -9.73
C GLY A 17 -13.51 -11.17 -10.01
N LEU A 18 -13.38 -10.31 -8.99
CA LEU A 18 -12.71 -9.01 -9.10
C LEU A 18 -11.25 -9.16 -9.54
N PHE A 19 -10.53 -10.14 -8.99
CA PHE A 19 -9.15 -10.42 -9.38
C PHE A 19 -9.05 -10.81 -10.85
N LEU A 20 -9.88 -11.75 -11.33
CA LEU A 20 -9.90 -12.18 -12.72
C LEU A 20 -10.35 -11.06 -13.67
N THR A 21 -11.33 -10.25 -13.28
CA THR A 21 -11.78 -9.09 -14.06
C THR A 21 -10.68 -8.03 -14.13
N GLY A 22 -10.01 -7.75 -13.02
CA GLY A 22 -8.89 -6.80 -12.98
C GLY A 22 -7.72 -7.26 -13.82
N LEU A 23 -7.35 -8.54 -13.74
CA LEU A 23 -6.37 -9.11 -14.66
C LEU A 23 -6.84 -8.95 -16.11
N SER A 24 -8.05 -9.38 -16.45
CA SER A 24 -8.56 -9.25 -17.83
C SER A 24 -8.50 -7.82 -18.35
N LEU A 25 -8.80 -6.83 -17.49
CA LEU A 25 -8.66 -5.41 -17.83
C LEU A 25 -7.21 -4.98 -18.00
N GLN A 26 -6.30 -5.45 -17.14
CA GLN A 26 -4.84 -5.26 -17.27
C GLN A 26 -4.32 -5.81 -18.61
N ALA A 27 -4.77 -6.99 -19.04
CA ALA A 27 -4.40 -7.54 -20.35
C ALA A 27 -4.91 -6.68 -21.52
N ALA A 28 -6.08 -6.07 -21.38
CA ALA A 28 -6.74 -5.34 -22.45
C ALA A 28 -6.23 -3.90 -22.61
N VAL A 29 -5.92 -3.22 -21.51
CA VAL A 29 -5.65 -1.77 -21.49
C VAL A 29 -4.28 -1.43 -20.89
N GLY A 30 -3.61 -2.38 -20.21
CA GLY A 30 -2.40 -2.11 -19.43
C GLY A 30 -2.71 -1.53 -18.04
N GLY A 31 -1.67 -1.11 -17.32
CA GLY A 31 -1.80 -0.46 -16.01
C GLY A 31 -2.33 0.97 -16.17
N PHE A 32 -2.95 1.49 -15.12
CA PHE A 32 -3.38 2.89 -15.11
C PHE A 32 -2.31 3.80 -14.51
N HIS A 33 -2.19 5.01 -15.04
CA HIS A 33 -1.22 5.98 -14.55
C HIS A 33 -1.68 6.61 -13.24
N LEU A 34 -0.99 6.30 -12.14
CA LEU A 34 -1.26 6.87 -10.81
C LEU A 34 -1.15 8.39 -10.79
N GLU A 35 -0.30 8.99 -11.63
CA GLU A 35 -0.15 10.44 -11.79
C GLU A 35 -1.49 11.13 -12.12
N THR A 36 -2.45 10.43 -12.74
CA THR A 36 -3.80 10.98 -13.01
C THR A 36 -4.62 11.25 -11.74
N LEU A 37 -4.23 10.65 -10.61
CA LEU A 37 -4.84 10.88 -9.31
C LEU A 37 -4.14 12.00 -8.53
N ALA A 38 -3.12 12.67 -9.08
CA ALA A 38 -2.50 13.80 -8.40
C ALA A 38 -3.51 14.90 -8.03
N TYR A 39 -3.15 15.74 -7.06
CA TYR A 39 -4.00 16.84 -6.63
C TYR A 39 -4.40 17.73 -7.83
N PRO A 40 -5.70 18.08 -7.98
CA PRO A 40 -6.81 17.93 -7.02
C PRO A 40 -7.68 16.68 -7.21
N ILE A 41 -7.34 15.79 -8.16
CA ILE A 41 -8.20 14.68 -8.58
C ILE A 41 -8.34 13.63 -7.47
N ASN A 42 -7.28 13.34 -6.73
CA ASN A 42 -7.35 12.47 -5.55
C ASN A 42 -8.39 12.91 -4.53
N LEU A 43 -8.44 14.20 -4.20
CA LEU A 43 -9.38 14.74 -3.23
C LEU A 43 -10.83 14.57 -3.72
N LEU A 44 -11.06 14.86 -5.01
CA LEU A 44 -12.37 14.64 -5.62
C LEU A 44 -12.76 13.16 -5.60
N ALA A 45 -11.83 12.26 -5.96
CA ALA A 45 -12.03 10.82 -5.93
C ALA A 45 -12.38 10.33 -4.52
N ALA A 46 -11.68 10.82 -3.48
CA ALA A 46 -11.97 10.52 -2.09
C ALA A 46 -13.39 10.95 -1.70
N VAL A 47 -13.77 12.20 -2.00
CA VAL A 47 -15.10 12.74 -1.69
C VAL A 47 -16.20 11.92 -2.37
N VAL A 48 -16.06 11.64 -3.67
CA VAL A 48 -17.01 10.82 -4.43
C VAL A 48 -17.13 9.42 -3.82
N PHE A 49 -16.00 8.81 -3.46
CA PHE A 49 -15.97 7.49 -2.84
C PHE A 49 -16.70 7.46 -1.49
N PHE A 50 -16.45 8.44 -0.61
CA PHE A 50 -17.14 8.51 0.69
C PHE A 50 -18.64 8.80 0.54
N LEU A 51 -19.05 9.62 -0.44
CA LEU A 51 -20.47 9.84 -0.77
C LEU A 51 -21.14 8.56 -1.25
N LEU A 52 -20.46 7.77 -2.09
CA LEU A 52 -20.95 6.46 -2.53
C LEU A 52 -21.12 5.51 -1.35
N LEU A 53 -20.15 5.43 -0.44
CA LEU A 53 -20.27 4.60 0.77
C LEU A 53 -21.45 5.04 1.66
N LEU A 54 -21.67 6.35 1.79
CA LEU A 54 -22.79 6.90 2.54
C LEU A 54 -24.13 6.48 1.92
N LEU A 55 -24.23 6.57 0.58
CA LEU A 55 -25.38 6.10 -0.18
C LEU A 55 -25.62 4.59 0.08
N LEU A 56 -24.59 3.76 -0.11
CA LEU A 56 -24.68 2.31 0.14
C LEU A 56 -25.11 1.99 1.57
N HIS A 57 -24.63 2.76 2.55
CA HIS A 57 -25.04 2.63 3.95
C HIS A 57 -26.55 2.88 4.14
N PHE A 58 -27.12 3.90 3.52
CA PHE A 58 -28.57 4.15 3.62
C PHE A 58 -29.41 3.05 2.95
N PHE A 59 -28.96 2.53 1.81
CA PHE A 59 -29.66 1.46 1.10
C PHE A 59 -29.45 0.06 1.72
N ARG A 60 -28.54 -0.10 2.69
CA ARG A 60 -28.20 -1.41 3.29
C ARG A 60 -29.37 -2.16 3.90
N ARG A 61 -30.39 -1.45 4.40
CA ARG A 61 -31.57 -2.10 4.99
C ARG A 61 -32.43 -2.78 3.92
N LYS A 62 -32.46 -2.23 2.71
CA LYS A 62 -33.25 -2.71 1.57
C LYS A 62 -32.61 -3.92 0.88
N PHE A 63 -31.28 -3.97 0.79
CA PHE A 63 -30.58 -5.01 0.04
C PHE A 63 -29.77 -5.94 0.95
N ALA A 64 -30.04 -7.25 0.85
CA ALA A 64 -29.33 -8.27 1.64
C ALA A 64 -27.82 -8.30 1.37
N ALA A 65 -27.39 -8.07 0.11
CA ALA A 65 -25.98 -8.01 -0.27
C ALA A 65 -25.24 -6.85 0.44
N LEU A 66 -25.85 -5.66 0.48
CA LEU A 66 -25.27 -4.50 1.19
C LEU A 66 -25.25 -4.67 2.70
N ARG A 67 -26.21 -5.42 3.26
CA ARG A 67 -26.20 -5.80 4.68
C ARG A 67 -25.06 -6.79 4.97
N TRP A 68 -24.85 -7.76 4.09
CA TRP A 68 -23.77 -8.72 4.18
C TRP A 68 -22.39 -8.06 4.01
N LEU A 69 -22.29 -6.98 3.24
CA LEU A 69 -21.04 -6.22 3.06
C LEU A 69 -20.49 -5.65 4.38
N SER A 70 -21.34 -5.41 5.37
CA SER A 70 -20.93 -5.00 6.74
C SER A 70 -20.65 -6.18 7.68
N SER A 71 -20.61 -7.42 7.18
CA SER A 71 -20.38 -8.62 7.99
C SER A 71 -18.89 -8.93 8.14
N TYR A 72 -18.57 -9.69 9.19
CA TYR A 72 -17.21 -10.19 9.40
C TYR A 72 -16.75 -11.17 8.30
N GLN A 73 -17.67 -11.88 7.63
CA GLN A 73 -17.32 -12.80 6.54
C GLN A 73 -16.81 -12.04 5.30
N ALA A 74 -17.45 -10.91 4.96
CA ALA A 74 -16.99 -10.01 3.91
C ALA A 74 -15.63 -9.38 4.26
N ALA A 75 -15.43 -9.01 5.54
CA ALA A 75 -14.16 -8.47 6.02
C ALA A 75 -13.01 -9.48 5.91
N ILE A 76 -13.20 -10.72 6.39
CA ILE A 76 -12.16 -11.76 6.35
C ILE A 76 -11.78 -12.12 4.92
N SER A 77 -12.76 -12.29 4.02
CA SER A 77 -12.48 -12.65 2.63
C SER A 77 -11.79 -11.54 1.84
N SER A 78 -12.16 -10.27 2.07
CA SER A 78 -11.51 -9.13 1.43
C SER A 78 -10.09 -8.89 1.96
N ILE A 79 -9.87 -8.90 3.29
CA ILE A 79 -8.55 -8.68 3.86
C ILE A 79 -7.58 -9.81 3.51
N SER A 80 -8.03 -11.07 3.51
CA SER A 80 -7.16 -12.21 3.15
C SER A 80 -6.75 -12.18 1.69
N SER A 81 -7.68 -11.81 0.79
CA SER A 81 -7.42 -11.68 -0.64
C SER A 81 -6.47 -10.51 -0.94
N LEU A 82 -6.66 -9.37 -0.27
CA LEU A 82 -5.76 -8.23 -0.41
C LEU A 82 -4.37 -8.55 0.16
N ALA A 83 -4.30 -9.18 1.35
CA ALA A 83 -3.04 -9.56 1.99
C ALA A 83 -2.23 -10.53 1.11
N LEU A 84 -2.90 -11.45 0.40
CA LEU A 84 -2.24 -12.33 -0.56
C LEU A 84 -1.58 -11.53 -1.70
N LEU A 85 -2.26 -10.52 -2.26
CA LEU A 85 -1.64 -9.67 -3.28
C LEU A 85 -0.53 -8.78 -2.72
N THR A 86 -0.68 -8.25 -1.51
CA THR A 86 0.39 -7.50 -0.85
C THR A 86 1.62 -8.37 -0.59
N LEU A 87 1.42 -9.66 -0.29
CA LEU A 87 2.53 -10.61 -0.20
C LEU A 87 3.23 -10.77 -1.56
N VAL A 88 2.47 -10.93 -2.65
CA VAL A 88 3.03 -10.99 -4.01
C VAL A 88 3.80 -9.71 -4.33
N MET A 89 3.24 -8.54 -4.00
CA MET A 89 3.90 -7.24 -4.16
C MET A 89 5.25 -7.17 -3.44
N GLY A 90 5.34 -7.73 -2.21
CA GLY A 90 6.59 -7.76 -1.44
C GLY A 90 7.61 -8.79 -1.93
N LEU A 91 7.18 -9.83 -2.65
CA LEU A 91 8.05 -10.87 -3.20
C LEU A 91 8.53 -10.57 -4.63
N VAL A 92 7.78 -9.75 -5.37
CA VAL A 92 8.11 -9.34 -6.74
C VAL A 92 8.82 -8.00 -6.73
N LYS A 93 9.95 -7.91 -7.45
CA LYS A 93 10.67 -6.65 -7.63
C LYS A 93 9.73 -5.59 -8.23
N GLN A 94 9.50 -4.51 -7.49
CA GLN A 94 8.71 -3.38 -7.96
C GLN A 94 9.58 -2.46 -8.83
N LEU A 95 9.08 -2.10 -10.01
CA LEU A 95 9.72 -1.17 -10.94
C LEU A 95 9.18 0.25 -10.73
N PRO A 96 10.00 1.29 -10.98
CA PRO A 96 9.53 2.67 -10.94
C PRO A 96 8.37 2.91 -11.91
N GLY A 97 7.45 3.81 -11.54
CA GLY A 97 6.21 4.06 -12.29
C GLY A 97 6.41 4.65 -13.70
N TYR A 98 7.58 5.27 -13.97
CA TYR A 98 7.91 5.79 -15.30
C TYR A 98 8.38 4.70 -16.28
N MET A 99 8.71 3.50 -15.80
CA MET A 99 9.14 2.40 -16.67
C MET A 99 7.94 1.66 -17.26
N HIS A 100 7.79 1.66 -18.59
CA HIS A 100 6.67 0.99 -19.27
C HIS A 100 6.78 -0.55 -19.25
N GLU A 101 7.92 -1.11 -18.81
CA GLU A 101 8.13 -2.56 -18.69
C GLU A 101 7.24 -3.20 -17.61
N GLY A 102 6.75 -2.40 -16.65
CA GLY A 102 5.86 -2.86 -15.58
C GLY A 102 4.43 -3.18 -16.03
N ASP A 103 4.02 -2.73 -17.22
CA ASP A 103 2.69 -2.98 -17.80
C ASP A 103 2.55 -4.36 -18.45
N ALA A 104 3.66 -5.07 -18.67
CA ALA A 104 3.66 -6.39 -19.27
C ALA A 104 2.88 -7.39 -18.42
N TRP A 105 1.98 -8.14 -19.05
CA TRP A 105 1.16 -9.15 -18.37
C TRP A 105 2.01 -10.10 -17.49
N PRO A 106 1.67 -10.30 -16.20
CA PRO A 106 0.43 -9.90 -15.51
C PRO A 106 0.46 -8.52 -14.83
N GLY A 107 1.53 -7.74 -14.96
CA GLY A 107 1.65 -6.38 -14.42
C GLY A 107 1.97 -6.31 -12.92
N PHE A 108 2.58 -7.35 -12.34
CA PHE A 108 2.89 -7.39 -10.90
C PHE A 108 4.18 -6.64 -10.51
N ALA A 109 4.99 -6.27 -11.50
CA ALA A 109 6.14 -5.40 -11.29
C ALA A 109 5.74 -3.95 -10.98
N GLN A 110 4.50 -3.55 -11.24
CA GLN A 110 3.91 -2.29 -10.79
C GLN A 110 2.55 -2.56 -10.15
N MET A 111 2.57 -3.09 -8.92
CA MET A 111 1.33 -3.57 -8.29
C MET A 111 0.31 -2.45 -8.03
N LEU A 112 0.76 -1.23 -7.70
CA LEU A 112 -0.14 -0.12 -7.39
C LEU A 112 -0.93 0.40 -8.62
N SER A 113 -0.37 0.27 -9.83
CA SER A 113 -1.06 0.60 -11.10
C SER A 113 -1.81 -0.60 -11.70
N ASN A 114 -1.81 -1.76 -11.01
CA ASN A 114 -2.46 -2.97 -11.48
C ASN A 114 -3.97 -2.97 -11.16
N TRP A 115 -4.81 -3.22 -12.16
CA TRP A 115 -6.27 -3.24 -12.00
C TRP A 115 -6.78 -4.31 -11.03
N ALA A 116 -6.13 -5.49 -10.96
CA ALA A 116 -6.52 -6.56 -10.04
C ALA A 116 -6.30 -6.14 -8.58
N PHE A 117 -5.18 -5.47 -8.31
CA PHE A 117 -4.90 -4.90 -6.99
C PHE A 117 -5.88 -3.76 -6.67
N ALA A 118 -6.09 -2.82 -7.61
CA ALA A 118 -6.99 -1.69 -7.42
C ALA A 118 -8.42 -2.14 -7.09
N PHE A 119 -8.97 -3.13 -7.79
CA PHE A 119 -10.32 -3.63 -7.52
C PHE A 119 -10.45 -4.30 -6.15
N LEU A 120 -9.48 -5.14 -5.77
CA LEU A 120 -9.48 -5.76 -4.44
C LEU A 120 -9.27 -4.74 -3.32
N PHE A 121 -8.43 -3.73 -3.55
CA PHE A 121 -8.22 -2.64 -2.61
C PHE A 121 -9.50 -1.82 -2.42
N VAL A 122 -10.13 -1.36 -3.51
CA VAL A 122 -11.41 -0.63 -3.45
C VAL A 122 -12.49 -1.46 -2.77
N TRP A 123 -12.56 -2.76 -3.06
CA TRP A 123 -13.49 -3.68 -2.39
C TRP A 123 -13.24 -3.77 -0.88
N PHE A 124 -11.99 -3.96 -0.46
CA PHE A 124 -11.62 -4.00 0.95
C PHE A 124 -11.94 -2.70 1.67
N ILE A 125 -11.56 -1.56 1.10
CA ILE A 125 -11.86 -0.23 1.66
C ILE A 125 -13.37 0.01 1.72
N ALA A 126 -14.16 -0.49 0.75
CA ALA A 126 -15.61 -0.38 0.80
C ALA A 126 -16.23 -1.23 1.93
N VAL A 127 -15.76 -2.46 2.13
CA VAL A 127 -16.15 -3.32 3.26
C VAL A 127 -15.79 -2.66 4.60
N LEU A 128 -14.57 -2.12 4.71
CA LEU A 128 -14.10 -1.39 5.89
C LEU A 128 -14.93 -0.12 6.13
N GLY A 129 -15.21 0.66 5.10
CA GLY A 129 -16.05 1.86 5.18
C GLY A 129 -17.46 1.56 5.65
N MET A 130 -18.06 0.48 5.13
CA MET A 130 -19.40 0.05 5.55
C MET A 130 -19.45 -0.41 7.00
N THR A 131 -18.43 -1.10 7.50
CA THR A 131 -18.33 -1.49 8.91
C THR A 131 -18.11 -0.29 9.83
N VAL A 132 -17.26 0.67 9.42
CA VAL A 132 -17.07 1.95 10.11
C VAL A 132 -18.39 2.72 10.20
N PHE A 133 -19.09 2.94 9.08
CA PHE A 133 -20.36 3.68 9.08
C PHE A 133 -21.43 2.96 9.90
N LEU A 134 -21.51 1.63 9.84
CA LEU A 134 -22.42 0.86 10.68
C LEU A 134 -22.21 1.17 12.16
N ARG A 135 -20.97 1.17 12.62
CA ARG A 135 -20.66 1.39 14.03
C ARG A 135 -20.72 2.87 14.40
N LEU A 136 -20.31 3.78 13.52
CA LEU A 136 -20.34 5.22 13.74
C LEU A 136 -21.78 5.74 13.95
N PHE A 137 -22.73 5.33 13.10
CA PHE A 137 -24.14 5.75 13.22
C PHE A 137 -24.93 5.02 14.33
N SER A 138 -24.35 3.98 14.94
CA SER A 138 -24.95 3.26 16.08
C SER A 138 -24.07 3.28 17.32
N ALA A 139 -23.08 4.18 17.36
CA ALA A 139 -22.01 4.17 18.35
C ALA A 139 -22.54 4.41 19.76
N GLN A 140 -22.19 3.52 20.68
CA GLN A 140 -22.25 3.78 22.11
C GLN A 140 -20.83 4.15 22.61
N TRP A 141 -20.71 4.78 23.78
CA TRP A 141 -19.40 5.16 24.35
C TRP A 141 -18.37 4.01 24.39
N LYS A 142 -18.86 2.78 24.61
CA LYS A 142 -18.03 1.56 24.61
C LYS A 142 -17.41 1.21 23.25
N ASP A 143 -17.92 1.79 22.17
CA ASP A 143 -17.53 1.48 20.79
C ASP A 143 -16.51 2.47 20.23
N ILE A 144 -16.20 3.54 20.98
CA ILE A 144 -15.28 4.60 20.54
C ILE A 144 -13.90 4.03 20.14
N PRO A 145 -13.24 3.15 20.93
CA PRO A 145 -11.94 2.61 20.53
C PRO A 145 -12.00 1.82 19.21
N PHE A 146 -13.07 1.05 19.02
CA PHE A 146 -13.29 0.30 17.78
C PHE A 146 -13.45 1.26 16.59
N VAL A 147 -14.30 2.28 16.73
CA VAL A 147 -14.58 3.24 15.66
C VAL A 147 -13.33 4.02 15.30
N LEU A 148 -12.59 4.54 16.28
CA LEU A 148 -11.36 5.30 16.04
C LEU A 148 -10.30 4.47 15.33
N ASN A 149 -10.10 3.21 15.73
CA ASN A 149 -9.12 2.34 15.09
C ASN A 149 -9.46 2.04 13.62
N HIS A 150 -10.72 1.66 13.34
CA HIS A 150 -11.12 1.32 11.97
C HIS A 150 -11.26 2.56 11.08
N LEU A 151 -11.70 3.68 11.64
CA LEU A 151 -11.75 4.96 10.93
C LEU A 151 -10.34 5.47 10.62
N GLY A 152 -9.41 5.37 11.58
CA GLY A 152 -8.01 5.70 11.37
C GLY A 152 -7.39 4.85 10.28
N LEU A 153 -7.62 3.54 10.29
CA LEU A 153 -7.17 2.63 9.22
C LEU A 153 -7.79 2.99 7.86
N LEU A 154 -9.09 3.30 7.82
CA LEU A 154 -9.79 3.70 6.60
C LEU A 154 -9.19 4.96 5.99
N ILE A 155 -8.95 5.98 6.82
CA ILE A 155 -8.34 7.25 6.39
C ILE A 155 -6.90 7.03 5.96
N ALA A 156 -6.10 6.29 6.74
CA ALA A 156 -4.70 6.03 6.43
C ALA A 156 -4.53 5.30 5.09
N LEU A 157 -5.30 4.23 4.86
CA LEU A 157 -5.19 3.46 3.61
C LEU A 157 -5.70 4.25 2.40
N THR A 158 -6.85 4.90 2.52
CA THR A 158 -7.42 5.70 1.42
C THR A 158 -6.50 6.87 1.07
N GLY A 159 -5.98 7.56 2.09
CA GLY A 159 -5.03 8.66 1.93
C GLY A 159 -3.68 8.22 1.38
N ALA A 160 -3.16 7.07 1.81
CA ALA A 160 -1.89 6.54 1.30
C ALA A 160 -1.95 6.24 -0.20
N VAL A 161 -3.03 5.61 -0.69
CA VAL A 161 -3.15 5.28 -2.11
C VAL A 161 -3.46 6.53 -2.94
N LEU A 162 -4.45 7.33 -2.54
CA LEU A 162 -4.82 8.53 -3.32
C LEU A 162 -3.75 9.63 -3.26
N GLY A 163 -3.02 9.75 -2.16
CA GLY A 163 -1.91 10.71 -2.01
C GLY A 163 -0.59 10.21 -2.61
N SER A 164 -0.47 8.93 -2.97
CA SER A 164 0.77 8.39 -3.53
C SER A 164 1.21 9.08 -4.82
N ALA A 165 0.25 9.59 -5.59
CA ALA A 165 0.50 10.33 -6.84
C ALA A 165 1.19 11.68 -6.62
N ASP A 166 1.08 12.26 -5.43
CA ASP A 166 1.70 13.56 -5.10
C ASP A 166 3.09 13.41 -4.46
N ILE A 167 3.53 12.18 -4.18
CA ILE A 167 4.85 11.93 -3.60
C ILE A 167 5.92 12.14 -4.69
N GLN A 168 6.92 12.96 -4.38
CA GLN A 168 8.09 13.17 -5.24
C GLN A 168 9.35 12.75 -4.50
N GLN A 169 10.11 11.85 -5.12
CA GLN A 169 11.43 11.45 -4.63
C GLN A 169 12.50 12.27 -5.34
N LEU A 170 13.30 12.99 -4.56
CA LEU A 170 14.34 13.89 -5.02
C LEU A 170 15.66 13.56 -4.32
N GLU A 171 16.76 13.60 -5.07
CA GLU A 171 18.11 13.38 -4.59
C GLU A 171 18.90 14.69 -4.58
N MET A 172 19.56 15.01 -3.46
CA MET A 172 20.35 16.24 -3.34
C MET A 172 21.76 15.89 -2.85
N ASN A 173 22.77 16.32 -3.61
CA ASN A 173 24.17 16.16 -3.22
C ASN A 173 24.64 17.40 -2.44
N THR A 174 24.83 17.26 -1.13
CA THR A 174 25.29 18.34 -0.24
C THR A 174 26.79 18.23 0.04
N LEU A 175 27.49 19.38 0.06
CA LEU A 175 28.91 19.47 0.44
C LEU A 175 29.07 20.21 1.76
N VAL A 176 30.14 19.90 2.50
CA VAL A 176 30.41 20.53 3.79
C VAL A 176 30.55 22.05 3.64
N GLY A 177 29.78 22.80 4.42
CA GLY A 177 29.81 24.27 4.44
C GLY A 177 29.27 24.93 3.16
N ARG A 178 28.53 24.19 2.31
CA ARG A 178 27.93 24.71 1.09
C ARG A 178 26.42 24.43 1.08
N PRO A 179 25.57 25.48 1.13
CA PRO A 179 24.14 25.31 1.00
C PRO A 179 23.79 24.84 -0.43
N GLN A 180 22.94 23.84 -0.53
CA GLN A 180 22.46 23.26 -1.78
C GLN A 180 20.93 23.35 -1.84
N TRP A 181 20.40 23.82 -2.96
CA TRP A 181 18.95 23.89 -3.23
C TRP A 181 18.55 23.21 -4.55
N MET A 182 19.54 22.66 -5.28
CA MET A 182 19.30 21.89 -6.50
C MET A 182 19.18 20.41 -6.13
N ALA A 183 18.07 19.79 -6.51
CA ALA A 183 17.84 18.36 -6.38
C ALA A 183 17.54 17.72 -7.73
N THR A 184 17.83 16.45 -7.87
CA THR A 184 17.61 15.66 -9.08
C THR A 184 16.42 14.73 -8.86
N ASN A 185 15.48 14.66 -9.81
CA ASN A 185 14.37 13.72 -9.74
C ASN A 185 14.78 12.31 -10.25
N GLU A 186 13.86 11.34 -10.14
CA GLU A 186 14.08 9.97 -10.64
C GLU A 186 14.35 9.88 -12.15
N ARG A 187 14.03 10.92 -12.93
CA ARG A 187 14.25 11.01 -14.38
C ARG A 187 15.60 11.66 -14.73
N GLY A 188 16.34 12.15 -13.73
CA GLY A 188 17.60 12.86 -13.91
C GLY A 188 17.47 14.37 -14.15
N ASP A 189 16.26 14.94 -14.07
CA ASP A 189 16.04 16.37 -14.22
C ASP A 189 16.42 17.10 -12.93
N VAL A 190 17.11 18.23 -13.08
CA VAL A 190 17.50 19.09 -11.95
C VAL A 190 16.40 20.11 -11.68
N LEU A 191 15.97 20.18 -10.42
CA LEU A 191 14.89 21.01 -9.90
C LEU A 191 15.42 21.92 -8.78
N GLU A 192 14.98 23.17 -8.80
CA GLU A 192 15.24 24.14 -7.72
C GLU A 192 14.19 23.98 -6.62
N LEU A 193 14.64 23.77 -5.38
CA LEU A 193 13.77 23.67 -4.21
C LEU A 193 13.56 25.03 -3.53
N PRO A 194 12.39 25.27 -2.90
CA PRO A 194 12.13 26.46 -2.10
C PRO A 194 12.87 26.47 -0.75
N LEU A 195 13.76 25.51 -0.52
CA LEU A 195 14.58 25.37 0.67
C LEU A 195 16.00 24.94 0.27
N ALA A 196 16.98 25.35 1.08
CA ALA A 196 18.37 24.91 0.94
C ALA A 196 18.77 24.03 2.12
N ILE A 197 19.56 22.99 1.86
CA ILE A 197 20.14 22.10 2.87
C ILE A 197 21.66 22.30 2.84
N GLU A 198 22.26 22.50 4.00
CA GLU A 198 23.71 22.61 4.17
C GLU A 198 24.21 21.46 5.05
N LEU A 199 25.25 20.77 4.58
CA LEU A 199 25.95 19.78 5.38
C LEU A 199 26.94 20.51 6.29
N HIS A 200 26.71 20.50 7.60
CA HIS A 200 27.62 21.13 8.55
C HIS A 200 28.83 20.24 8.87
N GLU A 201 28.56 18.96 9.17
CA GLU A 201 29.58 17.98 9.53
C GLU A 201 29.10 16.60 9.07
N PHE A 202 30.03 15.80 8.54
CA PHE A 202 29.78 14.39 8.24
C PHE A 202 30.79 13.56 9.03
N SER A 203 30.29 12.79 9.99
CA SER A 203 31.06 11.83 10.76
C SER A 203 30.39 10.47 10.62
N ILE A 204 31.19 9.44 10.34
CA ILE A 204 30.73 8.05 10.26
C ILE A 204 31.55 7.22 11.24
N GLU A 205 30.87 6.56 12.17
CA GLU A 205 31.50 5.59 13.06
C GLU A 205 31.54 4.24 12.35
N GLU A 206 32.74 3.76 12.02
CA GLU A 206 32.91 2.43 11.46
C GLU A 206 33.06 1.42 12.60
N TYR A 207 32.15 0.44 12.64
CA TYR A 207 32.30 -0.69 13.53
C TYR A 207 33.30 -1.67 12.92
N PRO A 208 34.37 -2.05 13.64
CA PRO A 208 35.34 -3.00 13.12
C PRO A 208 34.63 -4.32 12.80
N PRO A 209 34.83 -4.89 11.60
CA PRO A 209 34.19 -6.13 11.21
C PRO A 209 34.55 -7.23 12.20
N LYS A 210 33.54 -7.86 12.78
CA LYS A 210 33.73 -9.09 13.56
C LYS A 210 33.85 -10.24 12.58
N LEU A 211 35.07 -10.49 12.11
CA LEU A 211 35.37 -11.65 11.27
C LEU A 211 35.32 -12.90 12.13
N MET A 212 34.34 -13.75 11.89
CA MET A 212 34.25 -15.08 12.48
C MET A 212 34.78 -16.07 11.44
N LEU A 213 36.02 -16.52 11.61
CA LEU A 213 36.58 -17.58 10.77
C LEU A 213 36.04 -18.92 11.27
N ILE A 214 35.53 -19.74 10.36
CA ILE A 214 35.10 -21.11 10.66
C ILE A 214 36.08 -22.04 9.96
N ASP A 215 36.67 -22.95 10.73
CA ASP A 215 37.47 -24.04 10.18
C ASP A 215 36.54 -25.01 9.43
N ASN A 216 36.78 -25.20 8.13
CA ASN A 216 35.92 -26.04 7.28
C ASN A 216 36.01 -27.54 7.61
N GLU A 217 37.07 -28.01 8.25
CA GLU A 217 37.24 -29.42 8.61
C GLU A 217 36.62 -29.73 9.97
N THR A 218 36.77 -28.82 10.94
CA THR A 218 36.31 -29.04 12.32
C THR A 218 34.98 -28.37 12.64
N GLY A 219 34.56 -27.37 11.86
CA GLY A 219 33.39 -26.53 12.12
C GLY A 219 33.57 -25.55 13.27
N ASP A 220 34.78 -25.47 13.84
CA ASP A 220 35.07 -24.64 15.00
C ASP A 220 35.28 -23.17 14.60
N MET A 221 34.83 -22.26 15.47
CA MET A 221 35.11 -20.83 15.35
C MET A 221 36.56 -20.53 15.75
N LEU A 222 37.31 -19.86 14.87
CA LEU A 222 38.66 -19.35 15.10
C LEU A 222 38.61 -17.81 15.22
N PRO A 223 39.09 -17.22 16.34
CA PRO A 223 39.60 -17.85 17.56
C PRO A 223 38.48 -18.40 18.46
N LYS A 224 38.77 -19.48 19.20
CA LYS A 224 37.82 -20.10 20.14
C LYS A 224 37.53 -19.15 21.32
N GLY A 225 36.30 -18.65 21.39
CA GLY A 225 35.75 -17.95 22.56
C GLY A 225 35.45 -16.47 22.38
N LYS A 226 36.20 -15.74 21.53
CA LYS A 226 35.90 -14.35 21.16
C LYS A 226 36.36 -14.07 19.72
N PRO A 227 35.52 -13.47 18.86
CA PRO A 227 35.97 -13.00 17.55
C PRO A 227 36.96 -11.84 17.74
N ASP A 228 38.15 -11.98 17.16
CA ASP A 228 39.18 -10.94 17.19
C ASP A 228 38.93 -9.90 16.08
N HIS A 229 39.29 -8.65 16.38
CA HIS A 229 39.31 -7.57 15.40
C HIS A 229 40.63 -7.64 14.62
N PHE A 230 40.58 -8.04 13.36
CA PHE A 230 41.71 -7.92 12.45
C PHE A 230 41.68 -6.50 11.86
N TRP A 231 42.77 -5.75 12.05
CA TRP A 231 43.02 -4.42 11.48
C TRP A 231 44.13 -4.50 10.45
#